data_AF-A0A8S0GZZ8-F1
#
_entry.id   AF-A0A8S0GZZ8-F1
#
_cell.length_a   1.000
_cell.length_b   1.000
_cell.length_c   1.000
_cell.angle_alpha   90.00
_cell.angle_beta   90.00
_cell.angle_gamma   90.00
#
_symmetry.space_group_name_H-M   'P 1'
#
loop_
_entity.id
_entity.type
_entity.pdbx_description
1 polymer ?
#
loop_
_entity_poly.entity_id
_entity_poly.type
_entity_poly.pdbx_seq_one_letter_code
_entity_poly.pdbx_strand_id
1 'polypeptide(L)'
;MQALPWKLIVPGHGPVATDARPFAQMRDYLGWLDGLMRDGAAQGDDMAEMIRRPIPERFAGISLTRYELIRSVSHLYPRYERQRLQRIDGL
;
A
#
# COMPACT_ATOMS: atom_id res chain seq x y z
N MET A 1 16.05 4.12 7.40
CA MET A 1 16.47 2.89 6.70
C MET A 1 17.69 3.07 5.81
N GLN A 2 17.84 4.15 5.04
CA GLN A 2 19.02 4.33 4.14
C GLN A 2 20.37 4.47 4.86
N ALA A 3 20.38 4.74 6.16
CA ALA A 3 21.61 4.93 6.94
C ALA A 3 22.17 3.64 7.57
N LEU A 4 21.49 2.50 7.43
CA LEU A 4 22.00 1.22 7.96
C LEU A 4 22.92 0.58 6.91
N PRO A 5 24.13 0.10 7.29
CA PRO A 5 24.98 -0.61 6.37
C PRO A 5 24.35 -1.96 6.00
N TRP A 6 24.16 -2.22 4.71
CA TRP A 6 23.72 -3.50 4.17
C TRP A 6 24.49 -3.81 2.87
N LYS A 7 24.55 -5.10 2.51
CA LYS A 7 25.26 -5.57 1.31
C LYS A 7 24.37 -6.31 0.32
N LEU A 8 23.27 -6.87 0.81
CA LEU A 8 22.36 -7.70 0.04
C LEU A 8 20.95 -7.56 0.59
N ILE A 9 19.97 -7.54 -0.30
CA ILE A 9 18.54 -7.57 0.00
C ILE A 9 18.00 -8.90 -0.53
N VAL A 10 17.45 -9.70 0.37
CA VAL A 10 16.77 -10.96 0.03
C VAL A 10 15.27 -10.74 0.29
N PRO A 11 14.47 -10.44 -0.74
CA PRO A 11 13.04 -10.24 -0.56
C PRO A 11 12.32 -11.58 -0.38
N GLY A 12 11.13 -11.55 0.22
CA GLY A 12 10.27 -12.73 0.31
C GLY A 12 9.78 -13.21 -1.06
N HIS A 13 9.72 -12.32 -2.05
CA HIS A 13 9.39 -12.61 -3.44
C HIS A 13 10.24 -11.74 -4.39
N GLY A 14 10.58 -12.27 -5.56
CA GLY A 14 11.39 -11.56 -6.56
C GLY A 14 12.90 -11.78 -6.40
N PRO A 15 13.71 -11.06 -7.20
CA PRO A 15 15.15 -11.27 -7.26
C PRO A 15 15.89 -10.69 -6.05
N VAL A 16 17.02 -11.30 -5.72
CA VAL A 16 18.00 -10.72 -4.79
C VAL A 16 18.57 -9.43 -5.39
N ALA A 17 18.79 -8.41 -4.56
CA ALA A 17 19.35 -7.14 -4.98
C ALA A 17 20.59 -6.76 -4.15
N THR A 18 21.55 -6.12 -4.81
CA THR A 18 22.77 -5.56 -4.19
C THR A 18 22.74 -4.03 -4.11
N ASP A 19 21.61 -3.42 -4.49
CA ASP A 19 21.41 -1.98 -4.51
C ASP A 19 20.10 -1.56 -3.81
N ALA A 20 19.88 -0.25 -3.69
CA ALA A 20 18.80 0.31 -2.90
C ALA A 20 17.45 0.36 -3.62
N ARG A 21 17.36 -0.07 -4.89
CA ARG A 21 16.14 0.06 -5.71
C ARG A 21 14.92 -0.60 -5.07
N PRO A 22 15.01 -1.79 -4.41
CA PRO A 22 13.84 -2.37 -3.74
C PRO A 22 13.29 -1.50 -2.62
N PHE A 23 14.15 -0.80 -1.87
CA PHE A 23 13.68 0.13 -0.83
C PHE A 23 13.00 1.35 -1.43
N ALA A 24 13.52 1.89 -2.53
CA ALA A 24 12.90 3.01 -3.24
C ALA A 24 11.51 2.60 -3.78
N GLN A 25 11.43 1.44 -4.44
CA GLN A 25 10.19 0.89 -4.97
C GLN A 25 9.15 0.65 -3.86
N MET A 26 9.56 0.04 -2.74
CA MET A 26 8.65 -0.24 -1.62
C MET A 26 8.17 1.06 -0.95
N ARG A 27 9.02 2.08 -0.83
CA ARG A 27 8.60 3.40 -0.32
C ARG A 27 7.57 4.07 -1.23
N ASP A 28 7.78 4.04 -2.56
CA ASP A 28 6.81 4.56 -3.52
C ASP A 28 5.48 3.79 -3.42
N TYR A 29 5.54 2.46 -3.38
CA TYR A 29 4.33 1.63 -3.26
C TYR A 29 3.53 1.91 -1.98
N LEU A 30 4.20 1.98 -0.82
CA LEU A 30 3.53 2.30 0.45
C LEU A 30 2.96 3.72 0.47
N GLY A 31 3.67 4.70 -0.10
CA GLY A 31 3.16 6.06 -0.24
C GLY A 31 1.93 6.14 -1.13
N TRP A 32 1.92 5.41 -2.24
CA TRP A 32 0.76 5.29 -3.12
C TRP A 32 -0.42 4.60 -2.43
N LEU A 33 -0.19 3.51 -1.67
CA LEU A 33 -1.24 2.83 -0.91
C LEU A 33 -1.91 3.75 0.12
N ASP A 34 -1.13 4.52 0.89
CA ASP A 34 -1.68 5.48 1.85
C ASP A 34 -2.55 6.53 1.16
N GLY A 35 -2.07 7.11 0.05
CA GLY A 35 -2.86 8.05 -0.76
C GLY A 35 -4.15 7.43 -1.28
N LEU A 36 -4.05 6.26 -1.92
CA LEU A 36 -5.21 5.52 -2.44
C LEU A 36 -6.27 5.31 -1.36
N MET A 37 -5.88 4.83 -0.18
CA MET A 37 -6.82 4.55 0.92
C MET A 37 -7.42 5.82 1.52
N ARG A 38 -6.65 6.92 1.61
CA ARG A 38 -7.17 8.22 2.05
C ARG A 38 -8.21 8.78 1.09
N ASP A 39 -7.96 8.65 -0.21
CA ASP A 39 -8.85 9.15 -1.26
C ASP A 39 -10.13 8.32 -1.33
N GLY A 40 -10.03 7.00 -1.27
CA GLY A 40 -11.19 6.11 -1.21
C GLY A 40 -12.07 6.39 0.00
N ALA A 41 -11.45 6.51 1.19
CA ALA A 41 -12.20 6.82 2.41
C ALA A 41 -12.83 8.22 2.36
N ALA A 42 -12.22 9.18 1.64
CA ALA A 42 -12.81 10.51 1.43
C ALA A 42 -14.00 10.48 0.47
N GLN A 43 -14.00 9.56 -0.49
CA GLN A 43 -15.07 9.34 -1.47
C GLN A 43 -16.20 8.46 -0.91
N GLY A 44 -15.96 7.79 0.22
CA GLY A 44 -16.91 6.84 0.82
C GLY A 44 -16.89 5.47 0.16
N ASP A 45 -15.81 5.13 -0.55
CA ASP A 45 -15.65 3.82 -1.20
C ASP A 45 -15.63 2.69 -0.16
N ASP A 46 -16.22 1.55 -0.50
CA ASP A 46 -16.11 0.33 0.29
C ASP A 46 -14.85 -0.49 -0.05
N MET A 47 -14.57 -1.52 0.76
CA MET A 47 -13.41 -2.40 0.52
C MET A 47 -13.46 -3.12 -0.84
N ALA A 48 -14.63 -3.51 -1.34
CA ALA A 48 -14.77 -4.23 -2.60
C ALA A 48 -14.43 -3.32 -3.80
N GLU A 49 -14.76 -2.04 -3.72
CA GLU A 49 -14.33 -1.02 -4.68
C GLU A 49 -12.82 -0.83 -4.61
N MET A 50 -12.27 -0.70 -3.40
CA MET A 50 -10.84 -0.48 -3.17
C MET A 50 -9.95 -1.60 -3.71
N ILE A 51 -10.30 -2.88 -3.50
CA ILE A 51 -9.49 -4.01 -4.01
C ILE A 51 -9.46 -4.08 -5.54
N ARG A 52 -10.44 -3.47 -6.22
CA ARG A 52 -10.55 -3.42 -7.69
C ARG A 52 -9.87 -2.19 -8.29
N ARG A 53 -9.39 -1.24 -7.48
CA ARG A 53 -8.70 -0.05 -7.99
C ARG A 53 -7.54 -0.44 -8.92
N PRO A 54 -7.36 0.31 -10.03
CA PRO A 54 -6.27 0.05 -10.97
C PRO A 54 -4.93 0.28 -10.27
N ILE A 55 -3.97 -0.61 -10.54
CA ILE A 55 -2.62 -0.48 -10.03
C ILE A 55 -1.81 0.27 -11.10
N PRO A 56 -1.13 1.37 -10.75
CA PRO A 56 -0.25 2.06 -11.69
C PRO A 56 0.82 1.14 -12.28
N GLU A 57 1.07 1.27 -13.58
CA GLU A 57 2.03 0.42 -14.31
C GLU A 57 3.46 0.48 -13.75
N ARG A 58 3.84 1.59 -13.10
CA ARG A 58 5.13 1.71 -12.40
C ARG A 58 5.36 0.66 -11.31
N PHE A 59 4.31 -0.01 -10.85
CA PHE A 59 4.39 -1.12 -9.88
C PHE A 59 4.36 -2.51 -10.52
N ALA A 60 4.35 -2.63 -11.85
CA ALA A 60 4.37 -3.92 -12.55
C ALA A 60 5.58 -4.80 -12.18
N GLY A 61 6.68 -4.19 -11.72
CA GLY A 61 7.87 -4.89 -11.22
C GLY A 61 7.73 -5.49 -9.81
N ILE A 62 6.66 -5.19 -9.06
CA ILE A 62 6.42 -5.79 -7.75
C ILE A 62 5.72 -7.14 -7.97
N SER A 63 6.34 -8.23 -7.50
CA SER A 63 5.70 -9.54 -7.61
C SER A 63 4.41 -9.56 -6.79
N LEU A 64 3.37 -10.20 -7.33
CA LEU A 64 2.08 -10.35 -6.66
C LEU A 64 1.35 -9.02 -6.34
N THR A 65 1.62 -7.92 -7.07
CA THR A 65 1.07 -6.59 -6.71
C THR A 65 -0.45 -6.57 -6.48
N ARG A 66 -1.24 -7.32 -7.26
CA ARG A 66 -2.71 -7.44 -7.07
C ARG A 66 -3.06 -8.06 -5.72
N TYR A 67 -2.38 -9.15 -5.37
CA TYR A 67 -2.57 -9.83 -4.10
C TYR A 67 -2.12 -8.95 -2.93
N GLU A 68 -1.01 -8.20 -3.09
CA GLU A 68 -0.56 -7.21 -2.10
C GLU A 68 -1.56 -6.07 -1.90
N LEU A 69 -2.20 -5.57 -2.95
CA LEU A 69 -3.27 -4.58 -2.81
C LEU A 69 -4.45 -5.15 -2.00
N ILE A 70 -4.95 -6.33 -2.38
CA ILE A 70 -6.08 -6.97 -1.70
C ILE A 70 -5.76 -7.12 -0.21
N ARG A 71 -4.60 -7.70 0.12
CA ARG A 71 -4.17 -7.87 1.51
C ARG A 71 -4.10 -6.53 2.24
N SER A 72 -3.49 -5.52 1.63
CA SER A 72 -3.33 -4.20 2.25
C SER A 72 -4.68 -3.55 2.53
N VAL A 73 -5.62 -3.58 1.58
CA VAL A 73 -6.97 -3.05 1.77
C VAL A 73 -7.67 -3.80 2.90
N SER A 74 -7.70 -5.14 2.88
CA SER A 74 -8.37 -5.94 3.91
C SER A 74 -7.86 -5.68 5.33
N HIS A 75 -6.55 -5.41 5.50
CA HIS A 75 -5.95 -5.22 6.82
C HIS A 75 -5.94 -3.75 7.27
N LEU A 76 -5.82 -2.79 6.34
CA LEU A 76 -5.52 -1.41 6.66
C LEU A 76 -6.70 -0.47 6.40
N TYR A 77 -7.52 -0.72 5.38
CA TYR A 77 -8.59 0.19 4.96
C TYR A 77 -9.63 0.52 6.04
N PRO A 78 -10.07 -0.43 6.90
CA PRO A 78 -11.02 -0.12 7.97
C PRO A 78 -10.57 1.01 8.91
N ARG A 79 -9.24 1.22 9.04
CA ARG A 79 -8.70 2.34 9.83
C ARG A 79 -8.93 3.68 9.13
N TYR A 80 -8.79 3.75 7.81
CA TYR A 80 -8.97 4.97 7.04
C TYR A 80 -10.45 5.39 7.01
N GLU A 81 -11.37 4.42 6.86
CA GLU A 81 -12.81 4.69 6.93
C GLU A 81 -13.21 5.31 8.28
N ARG A 82 -12.76 4.72 9.39
CA ARG A 82 -13.04 5.25 10.74
C ARG A 82 -12.46 6.64 10.99
N GLN A 83 -11.39 7.04 10.31
CA GLN A 83 -10.85 8.39 10.43
C GLN A 83 -11.73 9.44 9.73
N ARG A 84 -12.58 9.03 8.79
CA ARG A 84 -13.49 9.91 8.03
C ARG A 84 -14.91 9.90 8.59
N LEU A 85 -15.38 8.76 9.10
CA LEU A 85 -16.71 8.64 9.68
C LEU A 85 -16.72 9.22 11.10
N GLN A 86 -17.37 10.37 11.27
CA GLN A 86 -17.67 10.90 12.60
C GLN A 86 -18.80 10.08 13.24
N ARG A 87 -18.66 9.73 14.52
CA ARG A 87 -19.74 9.09 15.27
C ARG A 87 -20.87 10.11 15.48
N ILE A 88 -22.09 9.71 15.15
CA ILE A 88 -23.28 10.58 15.21
C ILE A 88 -23.96 10.47 16.59
N ASP A 89 -23.61 9.48 17.41
CA ASP A 89 -24.24 9.18 18.71
C ASP A 89 -23.92 10.19 19.84
N GLY A 90 -23.38 11.38 19.52
CA GLY A 90 -22.97 12.40 20.49
C GLY A 90 -23.58 13.79 20.26
N LEU A 91 -24.57 13.92 19.37
CA LEU A 91 -25.41 15.10 19.19
C LEU A 91 -26.74 14.92 19.95
#